data_AF-A0A2V5WF25-F1
#
_entry.id   AF-A0A2V5WF25-F1
#
_cell.length_a   1.000
_cell.length_b   1.000
_cell.length_c   1.000
_cell.angle_alpha   90.00
_cell.angle_beta   90.00
_cell.angle_gamma   90.00
#
_symmetry.space_group_name_H-M   'P 1'
#
loop_
_entity.id
_entity.type
_entity.pdbx_description
1 polymer ?
#
loop_
_entity_poly.entity_id
_entity_poly.type
_entity_poly.pdbx_seq_one_letter_code
_entity_poly.pdbx_strand_id
1 'polypeptide(L)'
;MNSHEQTASAKNSSAAPQLDVEREVRFAVVMYGGVSLAIYINGVTQELLTMVRATAPSKVGGEEALLAEDASELSGTASVYRKLGQYLDRHHDKLAKAATPGPDGKRPRPNKDKIRTRFIVDVISGTSAGGINGVFLGKALARNQKMDGLKKLWLTEGDLGKLLNDAQSVKDLSAYGFSVQEPQASLLNSQRMYRKLLEALEQMAEGKPDNPEPSPLVSELDLFITTTDIEGIPLPIDLEDDVVYERRYRNVFHFRYAPLPKLNKPITPDPFAHLEAKDRDDFTRSDDPFLAFAARCTSSFPFAFDAMCLNDIESVKDRYPRYAEYSTKNNNWERFYSEYTQLALYDIDKQARGEPATGLSITQDEAKKKLRDAFASRAFGDGGYLDNKPFSYATSMLMRRPAASVVDRKLLYIEPTPEHPEFVPPQLHRPRPDFAENVRAAVLELPRQETIRED
;
A
#
# COMPACT_ATOMS: atom_id res chain seq x y z
N MET A 1 31.06 -31.24 54.97
CA MET A 1 29.90 -30.37 54.70
C MET A 1 30.10 -29.76 53.33
N ASN A 2 29.13 -29.99 52.46
CA ASN A 2 29.11 -29.59 51.05
C ASN A 2 29.07 -28.07 50.88
N SER A 3 29.76 -27.56 49.87
CA SER A 3 29.28 -26.40 49.11
C SER A 3 29.71 -26.55 47.66
N HIS A 4 28.83 -27.15 46.87
CA HIS A 4 28.84 -27.05 45.42
C HIS A 4 28.59 -25.60 45.03
N GLU A 5 29.62 -24.91 44.54
CA GLU A 5 29.41 -23.73 43.71
C GLU A 5 29.35 -24.20 42.26
N GLN A 6 28.11 -24.31 41.78
CA GLN A 6 27.79 -24.46 40.37
C GLN A 6 28.37 -23.25 39.64
N THR A 7 29.39 -23.48 38.81
CA THR A 7 29.78 -22.55 37.76
C THR A 7 28.61 -22.43 36.80
N ALA A 8 27.83 -21.37 36.97
CA ALA A 8 26.82 -20.94 36.01
C ALA A 8 27.51 -20.71 34.67
N SER A 9 27.26 -21.61 33.72
CA SER A 9 27.53 -21.41 32.31
C SER A 9 26.91 -20.07 31.89
N ALA A 10 27.75 -19.07 31.62
CA ALA A 10 27.34 -17.84 30.98
C ALA A 10 26.58 -18.21 29.70
N LYS A 11 25.29 -17.87 29.65
CA LYS A 11 24.53 -17.86 28.40
C LYS A 11 25.25 -16.89 27.48
N ASN A 12 25.92 -17.39 26.45
CA ASN A 12 26.33 -16.58 25.31
C ASN A 12 25.07 -15.91 24.78
N SER A 13 24.92 -14.61 25.03
CA SER A 13 24.00 -13.78 24.27
C SER A 13 24.51 -13.80 22.83
N SER A 14 23.89 -14.59 21.96
CA SER A 14 24.22 -14.59 20.54
C SER A 14 23.94 -13.19 19.99
N ALA A 15 25.00 -12.44 19.68
CA ALA A 15 24.90 -11.11 19.08
C ALA A 15 24.10 -11.21 17.77
N ALA A 16 23.30 -10.18 17.46
CA ALA A 16 22.60 -10.11 16.18
C ALA A 16 23.61 -10.20 15.03
N PRO A 17 23.30 -10.92 13.92
CA PRO A 17 24.21 -11.03 12.81
C PRO A 17 24.45 -9.65 12.20
N GLN A 18 25.67 -9.45 11.71
CA GLN A 18 26.09 -8.17 11.14
C GLN A 18 25.64 -8.05 9.68
N LEU A 19 25.28 -6.85 9.26
CA LEU A 19 24.98 -6.46 7.89
C LEU A 19 26.26 -5.94 7.23
N ASP A 20 26.53 -6.48 6.06
CA ASP A 20 27.63 -6.07 5.18
C ASP A 20 27.04 -6.09 3.77
N VAL A 21 26.09 -5.18 3.55
CA VAL A 21 25.19 -5.20 2.39
C VAL A 21 25.96 -4.78 1.14
N GLU A 22 26.22 -5.75 0.28
CA GLU A 22 26.87 -5.53 -1.02
C GLU A 22 25.84 -5.33 -2.14
N ARG A 23 24.61 -5.81 -1.92
CA ARG A 23 23.53 -5.82 -2.92
C ARG A 23 22.16 -5.67 -2.29
N GLU A 24 21.25 -5.06 -3.04
CA GLU A 24 19.82 -5.10 -2.74
C GLU A 24 19.04 -5.80 -3.85
N VAL A 25 18.03 -6.58 -3.46
CA VAL A 25 16.99 -7.06 -4.37
C VAL A 25 15.74 -6.26 -4.06
N ARG A 26 15.32 -5.44 -5.02
CA ARG A 26 14.21 -4.50 -4.86
C ARG A 26 12.98 -4.98 -5.62
N PHE A 27 11.84 -5.03 -4.94
CA PHE A 27 10.58 -5.52 -5.47
C PHE A 27 9.60 -4.37 -5.68
N ALA A 28 9.10 -4.27 -6.90
CA ALA A 28 7.83 -3.62 -7.17
C ALA A 28 6.71 -4.66 -7.12
N VAL A 29 5.68 -4.39 -6.34
CA VAL A 29 4.59 -5.33 -6.09
C VAL A 29 3.31 -4.79 -6.69
N VAL A 30 2.69 -5.56 -7.58
CA VAL A 30 1.37 -5.28 -8.16
C VAL A 30 0.37 -6.27 -7.58
N MET A 31 -0.66 -5.76 -6.91
CA MET A 31 -1.69 -6.58 -6.27
C MET A 31 -3.04 -6.41 -6.95
N TYR A 32 -3.50 -7.50 -7.57
CA TYR A 32 -4.80 -7.59 -8.22
C TYR A 32 -5.95 -7.68 -7.21
N GLY A 33 -7.10 -7.12 -7.58
CA GLY A 33 -8.32 -7.09 -6.77
C GLY A 33 -9.24 -8.30 -6.94
N GLY A 34 -9.86 -8.78 -5.86
CA GLY A 34 -10.88 -9.84 -5.90
C GLY A 34 -11.48 -10.15 -4.53
N VAL A 35 -12.79 -10.38 -4.46
CA VAL A 35 -13.59 -10.32 -3.22
C VAL A 35 -13.33 -11.44 -2.20
N SER A 36 -12.92 -12.63 -2.62
CA SER A 36 -12.52 -13.72 -1.69
C SER A 36 -11.02 -13.74 -1.38
N LEU A 37 -10.26 -12.77 -1.88
CA LEU A 37 -8.80 -12.86 -1.94
C LEU A 37 -8.09 -11.87 -1.02
N ALA A 38 -8.82 -10.97 -0.36
CA ALA A 38 -8.25 -10.01 0.59
C ALA A 38 -7.47 -10.70 1.73
N ILE A 39 -7.97 -11.84 2.22
CA ILE A 39 -7.32 -12.64 3.28
C ILE A 39 -6.05 -13.32 2.74
N TYR A 40 -6.09 -13.84 1.51
CA TYR A 40 -4.93 -14.44 0.87
C TYR A 40 -3.83 -13.39 0.63
N ILE A 41 -4.18 -12.26 0.03
CA ILE A 41 -3.26 -11.13 -0.20
C ILE A 41 -2.69 -10.62 1.13
N ASN A 42 -3.49 -10.64 2.21
CA ASN A 42 -2.98 -10.31 3.55
C ASN A 42 -1.88 -11.27 4.03
N GLY A 43 -2.03 -12.57 3.77
CA GLY A 43 -0.97 -13.55 4.02
C GLY A 43 0.29 -13.25 3.22
N VAL A 44 0.15 -12.98 1.91
CA VAL A 44 1.28 -12.66 1.03
C VAL A 44 2.01 -11.38 1.47
N THR A 45 1.27 -10.31 1.78
CA THR A 45 1.87 -9.05 2.24
C THR A 45 2.57 -9.18 3.60
N GLN A 46 2.08 -10.01 4.51
CA GLN A 46 2.79 -10.34 5.75
C GLN A 46 4.10 -11.08 5.48
N GLU A 47 4.14 -11.99 4.50
CA GLU A 47 5.38 -12.66 4.09
C GLU A 47 6.38 -11.69 3.43
N LEU A 48 5.90 -10.75 2.61
CA LEU A 48 6.73 -9.69 2.03
C LEU A 48 7.35 -8.80 3.13
N LEU A 49 6.55 -8.40 4.12
CA LEU A 49 7.04 -7.64 5.27
C LEU A 49 8.07 -8.45 6.06
N THR A 50 7.81 -9.75 6.28
CA THR A 50 8.71 -10.67 6.98
C THR A 50 10.05 -10.80 6.24
N MET A 51 10.02 -10.91 4.92
CA MET A 51 11.21 -10.96 4.06
C MET A 51 12.07 -9.69 4.19
N VAL A 52 11.44 -8.51 4.12
CA VAL A 52 12.15 -7.23 4.28
C VAL A 52 12.76 -7.12 5.68
N ARG A 53 11.97 -7.36 6.73
CA ARG A 53 12.43 -7.30 8.13
C ARG A 53 13.55 -8.29 8.44
N ALA A 54 13.51 -9.48 7.86
CA ALA A 54 14.54 -10.50 8.07
C ALA A 54 15.92 -10.06 7.57
N THR A 55 16.01 -9.13 6.61
CA THR A 55 17.30 -8.67 6.05
C THR A 55 17.58 -7.18 6.29
N ALA A 56 16.72 -6.50 7.05
CA ALA A 56 16.88 -5.10 7.39
C ALA A 56 17.86 -4.87 8.56
N PRO A 57 18.53 -3.71 8.62
CA PRO A 57 19.27 -3.30 9.79
C PRO A 57 18.33 -2.93 10.95
N SER A 58 18.85 -2.91 12.18
CA SER A 58 18.10 -2.52 13.39
C SER A 58 17.74 -1.03 13.40
N LYS A 59 18.54 -0.20 12.73
CA LYS A 59 18.33 1.24 12.52
C LYS A 59 18.94 1.66 11.19
N VAL A 60 18.55 2.83 10.70
CA VAL A 60 19.13 3.39 9.46
C VAL A 60 20.64 3.55 9.62
N GLY A 61 21.40 2.99 8.68
CA GLY A 61 22.87 2.98 8.72
C GLY A 61 23.48 2.08 9.80
N GLY A 62 22.68 1.27 10.52
CA GLY A 62 23.18 0.30 11.49
C GLY A 62 23.77 -0.94 10.83
N GLU A 63 24.78 -1.52 11.48
CA GLU A 63 25.41 -2.78 11.05
C GLU A 63 24.75 -4.01 11.70
N GLU A 64 23.89 -3.87 12.70
CA GLU A 64 23.22 -5.00 13.34
C GLU A 64 21.89 -5.31 12.66
N ALA A 65 21.54 -6.59 12.53
CA ALA A 65 20.25 -6.99 11.98
C ALA A 65 19.07 -6.63 12.88
N LEU A 66 17.94 -6.28 12.26
CA LEU A 66 16.71 -5.91 12.96
C LEU A 66 16.17 -7.03 13.86
N LEU A 67 16.18 -8.26 13.36
CA LEU A 67 15.71 -9.43 14.09
C LEU A 67 16.91 -10.20 14.64
N ALA A 68 16.96 -10.37 15.96
CA ALA A 68 18.02 -11.10 16.64
C ALA A 68 17.90 -12.62 16.39
N GLU A 69 19.00 -13.35 16.59
CA GLU A 69 19.04 -14.82 16.46
C GLU A 69 18.59 -15.56 17.74
N ASP A 70 17.90 -14.88 18.66
CA ASP A 70 17.27 -15.59 19.77
C ASP A 70 16.13 -16.50 19.26
N ALA A 71 15.90 -17.60 19.97
CA ALA A 71 14.92 -18.61 19.57
C ALA A 71 13.46 -18.09 19.54
N SER A 72 13.22 -16.87 20.04
CA SER A 72 11.91 -16.22 20.07
C SER A 72 11.64 -15.32 18.86
N GLU A 73 12.65 -14.65 18.29
CA GLU A 73 12.45 -13.66 17.22
C GLU A 73 12.58 -14.23 15.81
N LEU A 74 13.48 -15.19 15.58
CA LEU A 74 13.74 -15.72 14.23
C LEU A 74 13.28 -17.17 14.08
N SER A 75 12.03 -17.36 13.69
CA SER A 75 11.45 -18.69 13.37
C SER A 75 10.70 -18.67 12.03
N GLY A 76 10.29 -19.83 11.54
CA GLY A 76 9.51 -19.96 10.31
C GLY A 76 10.21 -19.39 9.07
N THR A 77 9.44 -18.68 8.24
CA THR A 77 9.89 -18.11 6.96
C THR A 77 10.93 -17.00 7.13
N ALA A 78 10.91 -16.26 8.24
CA ALA A 78 11.93 -15.25 8.55
C ALA A 78 13.34 -15.84 8.56
N SER A 79 13.51 -17.04 9.13
CA SER A 79 14.81 -17.75 9.14
C SER A 79 15.27 -18.16 7.74
N VAL A 80 14.33 -18.43 6.83
CA VAL A 80 14.61 -18.78 5.43
C VAL A 80 15.05 -17.54 4.67
N TYR A 81 14.32 -16.43 4.78
CA TYR A 81 14.70 -15.16 4.14
C TYR A 81 16.05 -14.63 4.67
N ARG A 82 16.31 -14.74 5.98
CA ARG A 82 17.63 -14.43 6.57
C ARG A 82 18.74 -15.23 5.90
N LYS A 83 18.56 -16.55 5.80
CA LYS A 83 19.52 -17.42 5.10
C LYS A 83 19.68 -17.00 3.65
N LEU A 84 18.60 -16.73 2.92
CA LEU A 84 18.70 -16.25 1.54
C LEU A 84 19.54 -14.96 1.43
N GLY A 85 19.36 -14.00 2.36
CA GLY A 85 20.19 -12.80 2.44
C GLY A 85 21.68 -13.05 2.71
N GLN A 86 22.02 -14.15 3.38
CA GLN A 86 23.40 -14.59 3.64
C GLN A 86 24.00 -15.36 2.44
N TYR A 87 23.18 -16.08 1.67
CA TYR A 87 23.65 -16.94 0.56
C TYR A 87 23.60 -16.31 -0.84
N LEU A 88 22.74 -15.31 -1.09
CA LEU A 88 22.51 -14.75 -2.44
C LEU A 88 23.63 -13.83 -2.96
N ASP A 89 24.88 -14.17 -2.72
CA ASP A 89 26.02 -13.52 -3.35
C ASP A 89 26.46 -14.28 -4.61
N ARG A 90 25.98 -13.84 -5.78
CA ARG A 90 26.34 -14.43 -7.08
C ARG A 90 27.83 -14.31 -7.41
N HIS A 91 28.55 -13.35 -6.83
CA HIS A 91 29.99 -13.17 -7.06
C HIS A 91 30.79 -14.15 -6.21
N HIS A 92 30.48 -14.30 -4.91
CA HIS A 92 31.04 -15.39 -4.11
C HIS A 92 30.65 -16.76 -4.65
N ASP A 93 29.44 -16.97 -5.17
CA ASP A 93 29.05 -18.27 -5.71
C ASP A 93 29.86 -18.64 -6.95
N LYS A 94 30.20 -17.66 -7.81
CA LYS A 94 31.09 -17.87 -8.96
C LYS A 94 32.54 -18.08 -8.52
N LEU A 95 33.05 -17.28 -7.58
CA LEU A 95 34.41 -17.41 -7.04
C LEU A 95 34.59 -18.71 -6.24
N ALA A 96 33.63 -19.10 -5.42
CA ALA A 96 33.61 -20.36 -4.68
C ALA A 96 33.43 -21.58 -5.60
N LYS A 97 32.71 -21.43 -6.72
CA LYS A 97 32.66 -22.47 -7.77
C LYS A 97 33.96 -22.58 -8.57
N ALA A 98 34.69 -21.47 -8.74
CA ALA A 98 35.99 -21.41 -9.40
C ALA A 98 37.17 -21.75 -8.48
N ALA A 99 37.00 -21.68 -7.16
CA ALA A 99 38.01 -22.02 -6.18
C ALA A 99 38.25 -23.53 -6.12
N THR A 100 39.52 -23.93 -6.12
CA THR A 100 39.95 -25.32 -5.92
C THR A 100 39.46 -25.79 -4.55
N PRO A 101 38.89 -27.01 -4.43
CA PRO A 101 38.54 -27.58 -3.13
C PRO A 101 39.74 -27.57 -2.19
N GLY A 102 39.52 -27.29 -0.91
CA GLY A 102 40.56 -27.35 0.11
C GLY A 102 41.10 -28.79 0.30
N PRO A 103 42.13 -28.97 1.15
CA PRO A 103 42.71 -30.29 1.46
C PRO A 103 41.69 -31.32 1.98
N ASP A 104 40.55 -30.85 2.49
CA ASP A 104 39.41 -31.64 2.99
C ASP A 104 38.34 -31.93 1.91
N GLY A 105 38.58 -31.56 0.66
CA GLY A 105 37.66 -31.72 -0.46
C GLY A 105 36.46 -30.77 -0.44
N LYS A 106 36.41 -29.81 0.49
CA LYS A 106 35.29 -28.88 0.62
C LYS A 106 35.63 -27.54 -0.03
N ARG A 107 34.65 -26.96 -0.73
CA ARG A 107 34.75 -25.59 -1.26
C ARG A 107 34.48 -24.58 -0.15
N PRO A 108 35.06 -23.36 -0.21
CA PRO A 108 34.74 -22.28 0.71
C PRO A 108 33.23 -22.03 0.70
N ARG A 109 32.57 -22.16 1.85
CA ARG A 109 31.16 -21.79 1.99
C ARG A 109 31.08 -20.28 2.19
N PRO A 110 30.09 -19.58 1.60
CA PRO A 110 29.87 -18.16 1.91
C PRO A 110 29.77 -17.99 3.43
N ASN A 111 30.39 -16.91 3.93
CA ASN A 111 30.38 -16.60 5.36
C ASN A 111 28.92 -16.47 5.83
N LYS A 112 28.48 -17.38 6.69
CA LYS A 112 27.09 -17.46 7.17
C LYS A 112 26.79 -16.42 8.26
N ASP A 113 27.80 -15.70 8.72
CA ASP A 113 27.68 -14.82 9.89
C ASP A 113 27.14 -13.42 9.51
N LYS A 114 27.16 -13.08 8.21
CA LYS A 114 26.79 -11.75 7.72
C LYS A 114 25.69 -11.77 6.67
N ILE A 115 24.77 -10.82 6.75
CA ILE A 115 23.76 -10.58 5.74
C ILE A 115 24.37 -9.69 4.64
N ARG A 116 24.51 -10.23 3.42
CA ARG A 116 25.11 -9.53 2.28
C ARG A 116 24.12 -8.99 1.27
N THR A 117 22.95 -9.62 1.20
CA THR A 117 21.85 -9.22 0.31
C THR A 117 20.66 -8.77 1.14
N ARG A 118 20.18 -7.55 0.88
CA ARG A 118 18.98 -6.99 1.50
C ARG A 118 17.79 -7.08 0.53
N PHE A 119 16.64 -7.49 1.05
CA PHE A 119 15.37 -7.46 0.31
C PHE A 119 14.60 -6.19 0.66
N ILE A 120 14.05 -5.52 -0.36
CA ILE A 120 13.32 -4.25 -0.19
C ILE A 120 12.06 -4.28 -1.06
N VAL A 121 10.94 -3.81 -0.51
CA VAL A 121 9.74 -3.48 -1.28
C VAL A 121 9.63 -1.95 -1.27
N ASP A 122 9.83 -1.32 -2.43
CA ASP A 122 9.91 0.15 -2.58
C ASP A 122 8.90 0.73 -3.59
N VAL A 123 8.12 -0.15 -4.24
CA VAL A 123 6.99 0.24 -5.09
C VAL A 123 5.85 -0.73 -4.86
N ILE A 124 4.66 -0.19 -4.59
CA ILE A 124 3.44 -0.96 -4.40
C ILE A 124 2.35 -0.33 -5.27
N SER A 125 1.65 -1.13 -6.05
CA SER A 125 0.47 -0.72 -6.79
C SER A 125 -0.65 -1.73 -6.52
N GLY A 126 -1.86 -1.26 -6.22
CA GLY A 126 -2.94 -2.16 -5.84
C GLY A 126 -4.33 -1.62 -6.14
N THR A 127 -5.20 -2.56 -6.48
CA THR A 127 -6.62 -2.32 -6.76
C THR A 127 -7.48 -3.17 -5.83
N SER A 128 -8.63 -2.67 -5.38
CA SER A 128 -9.58 -3.41 -4.57
C SER A 128 -8.94 -4.01 -3.30
N ALA A 129 -9.14 -5.31 -3.06
CA ALA A 129 -8.47 -6.06 -2.00
C ALA A 129 -6.93 -5.89 -1.99
N GLY A 130 -6.32 -5.75 -3.16
CA GLY A 130 -4.89 -5.46 -3.31
C GLY A 130 -4.53 -4.05 -2.83
N GLY A 131 -5.38 -3.07 -3.10
CA GLY A 131 -5.20 -1.69 -2.63
C GLY A 131 -5.31 -1.57 -1.11
N ILE A 132 -6.27 -2.27 -0.48
CA ILE A 132 -6.34 -2.35 1.01
C ILE A 132 -5.03 -2.89 1.56
N ASN A 133 -4.58 -4.07 1.11
CA ASN A 133 -3.36 -4.67 1.64
C ASN A 133 -2.10 -3.84 1.32
N GLY A 134 -2.09 -3.12 0.19
CA GLY A 134 -1.05 -2.18 -0.18
C GLY A 134 -0.91 -1.01 0.78
N VAL A 135 -2.02 -0.42 1.23
CA VAL A 135 -2.02 0.63 2.27
C VAL A 135 -1.33 0.14 3.55
N PHE A 136 -1.72 -1.04 4.05
CA PHE A 136 -1.18 -1.56 5.30
C PHE A 136 0.28 -2.02 5.16
N LEU A 137 0.65 -2.65 4.04
CA LEU A 137 2.05 -3.01 3.77
C LEU A 137 2.92 -1.75 3.66
N GLY A 138 2.44 -0.72 2.96
CA GLY A 138 3.16 0.53 2.78
C GLY A 138 3.42 1.23 4.11
N LYS A 139 2.39 1.35 4.97
CA LYS A 139 2.54 1.90 6.32
C LYS A 139 3.49 1.06 7.19
N ALA A 140 3.37 -0.28 7.13
CA ALA A 140 4.23 -1.17 7.90
C ALA A 140 5.71 -1.02 7.52
N LEU A 141 6.01 -0.90 6.22
CA LEU A 141 7.35 -0.63 5.71
C LEU A 141 7.85 0.75 6.12
N ALA A 142 7.03 1.79 5.91
CA ALA A 142 7.40 3.17 6.20
C ALA A 142 7.59 3.45 7.69
N ARG A 143 6.94 2.70 8.60
CA ARG A 143 6.97 2.93 10.07
C ARG A 143 7.61 1.81 10.88
N ASN A 144 8.10 0.75 10.25
CA ASN A 144 8.57 -0.48 10.92
C ASN A 144 7.52 -1.06 11.89
N GLN A 145 6.27 -1.16 11.41
CA GLN A 145 5.13 -1.66 12.17
C GLN A 145 4.76 -3.08 11.75
N LYS A 146 3.91 -3.74 12.54
CA LYS A 146 3.29 -5.03 12.19
C LYS A 146 1.92 -4.78 11.53
N MET A 147 1.43 -5.77 10.79
CA MET A 147 0.11 -5.74 10.13
C MET A 147 -0.97 -6.52 10.91
N ASP A 148 -0.74 -6.79 12.19
CA ASP A 148 -1.61 -7.64 13.02
C ASP A 148 -3.04 -7.08 13.14
N GLY A 149 -3.21 -5.75 13.12
CA GLY A 149 -4.52 -5.09 13.14
C GLY A 149 -5.39 -5.51 11.95
N LEU A 150 -4.82 -5.53 10.74
CA LEU A 150 -5.53 -5.97 9.53
C LEU A 150 -5.81 -7.48 9.55
N LYS A 151 -4.86 -8.28 10.00
CA LYS A 151 -5.05 -9.73 10.17
C LYS A 151 -6.22 -10.02 11.12
N LYS A 152 -6.23 -9.36 12.28
CA LYS A 152 -7.29 -9.48 13.28
C LYS A 152 -8.63 -9.06 12.68
N LEU A 153 -8.65 -7.93 11.97
CA LEU A 153 -9.84 -7.45 11.28
C LEU A 153 -10.43 -8.53 10.37
N TRP A 154 -9.62 -9.14 9.50
CA TRP A 154 -10.08 -10.19 8.60
C TRP A 154 -10.62 -11.42 9.33
N LEU A 155 -9.95 -11.85 10.39
CA LEU A 155 -10.38 -13.01 11.18
C LEU A 155 -11.68 -12.76 11.96
N THR A 156 -11.94 -11.53 12.39
CA THR A 156 -13.08 -11.22 13.27
C THR A 156 -14.27 -10.60 12.53
N GLU A 157 -14.03 -9.80 11.49
CA GLU A 157 -15.04 -9.01 10.77
C GLU A 157 -15.17 -9.40 9.29
N GLY A 158 -14.26 -10.23 8.75
CA GLY A 158 -14.30 -10.66 7.33
C GLY A 158 -15.43 -11.62 6.98
N ASP A 159 -16.28 -11.98 7.95
CA ASP A 159 -17.50 -12.76 7.73
C ASP A 159 -18.55 -11.88 7.04
N LEU A 160 -18.98 -12.28 5.84
CA LEU A 160 -19.99 -11.54 5.06
C LEU A 160 -21.26 -11.29 5.88
N GLY A 161 -21.68 -12.23 6.74
CA GLY A 161 -22.87 -12.07 7.56
C GLY A 161 -22.79 -10.91 8.55
N LYS A 162 -21.58 -10.54 8.99
CA LYS A 162 -21.35 -9.37 9.86
C LYS A 162 -21.29 -8.05 9.09
N LEU A 163 -21.01 -8.13 7.80
CA LEU A 163 -20.88 -6.99 6.91
C LEU A 163 -22.17 -6.66 6.18
N LEU A 164 -23.16 -7.57 6.09
CA LEU A 164 -24.47 -7.30 5.50
C LEU A 164 -25.07 -6.01 6.06
N ASN A 165 -25.61 -5.14 5.22
CA ASN A 165 -26.12 -3.82 5.59
C ASN A 165 -27.49 -3.91 6.27
N ASP A 166 -27.57 -4.63 7.39
CA ASP A 166 -28.79 -4.91 8.13
C ASP A 166 -28.73 -4.38 9.57
N ALA A 167 -29.81 -4.59 10.32
CA ALA A 167 -29.92 -4.20 11.73
C ALA A 167 -28.83 -4.83 12.62
N GLN A 168 -28.28 -5.98 12.22
CA GLN A 168 -27.24 -6.68 12.97
C GLN A 168 -25.88 -5.99 12.81
N SER A 169 -25.52 -5.56 11.60
CA SER A 169 -24.25 -4.86 11.32
C SER A 169 -24.12 -3.50 12.00
N VAL A 170 -25.26 -2.87 12.32
CA VAL A 170 -25.33 -1.59 13.05
C VAL A 170 -25.60 -1.76 14.54
N LYS A 171 -25.76 -2.99 15.06
CA LYS A 171 -26.14 -3.19 16.46
C LYS A 171 -25.14 -2.59 17.45
N ASP A 172 -23.84 -2.81 17.22
CA ASP A 172 -22.74 -2.21 18.00
C ASP A 172 -22.44 -0.75 17.60
N LEU A 173 -23.04 -0.26 16.51
CA LEU A 173 -22.88 1.10 16.01
C LEU A 173 -24.04 2.02 16.42
N SER A 174 -25.19 1.46 16.78
CA SER A 174 -26.43 2.18 17.09
C SER A 174 -26.26 3.16 18.26
N ALA A 175 -25.45 2.78 19.25
CA ALA A 175 -25.06 3.63 20.37
C ALA A 175 -24.33 4.94 19.95
N TYR A 176 -23.79 4.96 18.73
CA TYR A 176 -23.09 6.09 18.13
C TYR A 176 -23.92 6.80 17.04
N GLY A 177 -25.23 6.51 16.95
CA GLY A 177 -26.14 7.18 16.02
C GLY A 177 -26.04 6.69 14.58
N PHE A 178 -25.57 5.46 14.36
CA PHE A 178 -25.64 4.79 13.06
C PHE A 178 -26.94 3.99 12.93
N SER A 179 -27.57 4.09 11.77
CA SER A 179 -28.76 3.34 11.42
C SER A 179 -28.64 2.80 10.00
N VAL A 180 -29.32 1.69 9.72
CA VAL A 180 -29.51 1.23 8.33
C VAL A 180 -30.28 2.31 7.58
N GLN A 181 -29.77 2.71 6.42
CA GLN A 181 -30.48 3.63 5.52
C GLN A 181 -31.45 2.81 4.65
N GLU A 182 -32.70 3.25 4.57
CA GLU A 182 -33.76 2.59 3.77
C GLU A 182 -34.17 3.51 2.61
N PRO A 183 -34.18 3.03 1.34
CA PRO A 183 -33.69 1.72 0.91
C PRO A 183 -32.16 1.60 1.04
N GLN A 184 -31.68 0.37 1.26
CA GLN A 184 -30.24 0.10 1.37
C GLN A 184 -29.52 0.49 0.06
N ALA A 185 -28.53 1.38 0.18
CA ALA A 185 -27.71 1.82 -0.96
C ALA A 185 -26.73 0.71 -1.43
N SER A 186 -26.17 -0.07 -0.50
CA SER A 186 -25.35 -1.24 -0.77
C SER A 186 -25.69 -2.46 0.10
N LEU A 187 -25.30 -3.65 -0.38
CA LEU A 187 -25.45 -4.94 0.30
C LEU A 187 -24.64 -5.03 1.60
N LEU A 188 -23.45 -4.46 1.63
CA LEU A 188 -22.54 -4.46 2.78
C LEU A 188 -22.43 -3.06 3.39
N ASN A 189 -22.17 -3.00 4.70
CA ASN A 189 -22.16 -1.78 5.48
C ASN A 189 -20.88 -0.95 5.25
N SER A 190 -20.98 0.02 4.35
CA SER A 190 -19.89 0.89 3.90
C SER A 190 -19.21 1.67 5.03
N GLN A 191 -20.00 2.23 5.96
CA GLN A 191 -19.49 3.03 7.08
C GLN A 191 -18.78 2.15 8.11
N ARG A 192 -19.32 0.95 8.38
CA ARG A 192 -18.64 -0.05 9.22
C ARG A 192 -17.27 -0.41 8.66
N MET A 193 -17.18 -0.64 7.34
CA MET A 193 -15.92 -1.02 6.69
C MET A 193 -14.85 0.08 6.83
N TYR A 194 -15.18 1.34 6.54
CA TYR A 194 -14.24 2.45 6.72
C TYR A 194 -13.75 2.57 8.17
N ARG A 195 -14.68 2.54 9.13
CA ARG A 195 -14.35 2.57 10.57
C ARG A 195 -13.36 1.46 10.94
N LYS A 196 -13.62 0.24 10.46
CA LYS A 196 -12.81 -0.93 10.76
C LYS A 196 -11.42 -0.89 10.14
N LEU A 197 -11.29 -0.35 8.93
CA LEU A 197 -10.00 -0.07 8.31
C LEU A 197 -9.20 0.97 9.11
N LEU A 198 -9.85 2.05 9.55
CA LEU A 198 -9.23 3.08 10.39
C LEU A 198 -8.79 2.52 11.75
N GLU A 199 -9.65 1.72 12.40
CA GLU A 199 -9.32 1.00 13.63
C GLU A 199 -8.09 0.08 13.46
N ALA A 200 -8.02 -0.62 12.33
CA ALA A 200 -6.89 -1.50 12.03
C ALA A 200 -5.58 -0.73 11.80
N LEU A 201 -5.62 0.46 11.15
CA LEU A 201 -4.45 1.34 10.97
C LEU A 201 -3.94 1.92 12.30
N GLU A 202 -4.85 2.28 13.21
CA GLU A 202 -4.52 2.74 14.57
C GLU A 202 -3.83 1.61 15.37
N GLN A 203 -4.34 0.38 15.26
CA GLN A 203 -3.78 -0.79 15.95
C GLN A 203 -2.34 -1.12 15.51
N MET A 204 -1.92 -0.74 14.28
CA MET A 204 -0.54 -0.95 13.82
C MET A 204 0.48 -0.17 14.65
N ALA A 205 0.09 0.97 15.23
CA ALA A 205 0.95 1.78 16.07
C ALA A 205 1.05 1.25 17.52
N GLU A 206 0.25 0.25 17.91
CA GLU A 206 0.20 -0.27 19.29
C GLU A 206 -0.03 0.83 20.36
N GLY A 207 -0.68 1.93 19.99
CA GLY A 207 -0.88 3.10 20.86
C GLY A 207 0.37 3.98 21.08
N LYS A 208 1.47 3.72 20.35
CA LYS A 208 2.69 4.53 20.39
C LYS A 208 2.58 5.72 19.42
N PRO A 209 3.20 6.86 19.73
CA PRO A 209 3.32 7.96 18.77
C PRO A 209 4.16 7.53 17.56
N ASP A 210 4.04 8.27 16.45
CA ASP A 210 4.88 8.05 15.29
C ASP A 210 6.36 8.15 15.66
N ASN A 211 7.14 7.17 15.21
CA ASN A 211 8.59 7.23 15.36
C ASN A 211 9.13 8.32 14.42
N PRO A 212 9.78 9.38 14.94
CA PRO A 212 10.34 10.44 14.10
C PRO A 212 11.60 9.99 13.34
N GLU A 213 12.18 8.84 13.71
CA GLU A 213 13.32 8.26 13.01
C GLU A 213 12.88 7.60 11.70
N PRO A 214 13.65 7.76 10.60
CA PRO A 214 13.33 7.09 9.35
C PRO A 214 13.36 5.56 9.51
N SER A 215 12.56 4.87 8.70
CA SER A 215 12.43 3.43 8.77
C SER A 215 13.71 2.74 8.29
N PRO A 216 14.21 1.74 9.04
CA PRO A 216 15.30 0.91 8.55
C PRO A 216 14.85 -0.04 7.44
N LEU A 217 13.54 -0.22 7.20
CA LEU A 217 13.01 -1.19 6.24
C LEU A 217 13.08 -0.69 4.79
N VAL A 218 12.90 0.61 4.59
CA VAL A 218 12.87 1.24 3.26
C VAL A 218 13.32 2.70 3.36
N SER A 219 14.09 3.19 2.39
CA SER A 219 14.50 4.60 2.32
C SER A 219 13.56 5.47 1.50
N GLU A 220 12.92 4.87 0.49
CA GLU A 220 11.90 5.53 -0.34
C GLU A 220 10.83 4.50 -0.74
N LEU A 221 9.56 4.85 -0.63
CA LEU A 221 8.44 4.00 -1.01
C LEU A 221 7.38 4.82 -1.77
N ASP A 222 6.88 4.27 -2.86
CA ASP A 222 5.71 4.77 -3.57
C ASP A 222 4.59 3.74 -3.53
N LEU A 223 3.40 4.19 -3.12
CA LEU A 223 2.18 3.40 -3.07
C LEU A 223 1.13 4.04 -3.98
N PHE A 224 0.64 3.26 -4.95
CA PHE A 224 -0.42 3.65 -5.87
C PHE A 224 -1.68 2.84 -5.57
N ILE A 225 -2.78 3.54 -5.33
CA ILE A 225 -4.09 2.95 -5.09
C ILE A 225 -5.04 3.43 -6.17
N THR A 226 -5.51 2.52 -7.02
CA THR A 226 -6.44 2.88 -8.09
C THR A 226 -7.87 2.96 -7.58
N THR A 227 -8.58 3.97 -8.06
CA THR A 227 -10.00 4.20 -7.80
C THR A 227 -10.71 4.72 -9.05
N THR A 228 -12.03 4.75 -9.02
CA THR A 228 -12.85 5.26 -10.11
C THR A 228 -13.69 6.42 -9.62
N ASP A 229 -13.51 7.62 -10.18
CA ASP A 229 -14.46 8.71 -10.00
C ASP A 229 -15.70 8.40 -10.83
N ILE A 230 -16.85 8.17 -10.18
CA ILE A 230 -18.09 7.76 -10.86
C ILE A 230 -18.64 8.86 -11.76
N GLU A 231 -18.40 10.12 -11.42
CA GLU A 231 -18.86 11.25 -12.20
C GLU A 231 -17.90 11.58 -13.34
N GLY A 232 -16.60 11.33 -13.11
CA GLY A 232 -15.52 11.60 -14.03
C GLY A 232 -15.18 13.08 -14.16
N ILE A 233 -13.94 13.36 -14.55
CA ILE A 233 -13.44 14.70 -14.82
C ILE A 233 -13.45 14.95 -16.33
N PRO A 234 -14.04 16.04 -16.83
CA PRO A 234 -13.86 16.44 -18.21
C PRO A 234 -12.42 16.92 -18.43
N LEU A 235 -11.72 16.30 -19.38
CA LEU A 235 -10.39 16.66 -19.84
C LEU A 235 -10.46 17.12 -21.31
N PRO A 236 -9.81 18.24 -21.65
CA PRO A 236 -9.72 18.66 -23.05
C PRO A 236 -8.67 17.85 -23.82
N ILE A 237 -8.99 17.55 -25.06
CA ILE A 237 -8.11 16.97 -26.07
C ILE A 237 -7.97 18.01 -27.18
N ASP A 238 -6.73 18.40 -27.45
CA ASP A 238 -6.40 19.34 -28.51
C ASP A 238 -6.40 18.62 -29.86
N LEU A 239 -7.24 19.08 -30.78
CA LEU A 239 -7.21 18.71 -32.19
C LEU A 239 -6.59 19.86 -33.00
N GLU A 240 -6.29 19.63 -34.28
CA GLU A 240 -5.67 20.66 -35.13
C GLU A 240 -6.54 21.93 -35.26
N ASP A 241 -7.86 21.80 -35.14
CA ASP A 241 -8.84 22.84 -35.41
C ASP A 241 -9.85 23.10 -34.28
N ASP A 242 -9.91 22.25 -33.23
CA ASP A 242 -10.89 22.36 -32.14
C ASP A 242 -10.41 21.66 -30.85
N VAL A 243 -11.13 21.88 -29.75
CA VAL A 243 -10.93 21.16 -28.48
C VAL A 243 -12.13 20.26 -28.20
N VAL A 244 -11.88 18.96 -28.09
CA VAL A 244 -12.90 17.98 -27.70
C VAL A 244 -12.72 17.61 -26.23
N TYR A 245 -13.83 17.50 -25.49
CA TYR A 245 -13.78 17.09 -24.08
C TYR A 245 -14.09 15.60 -23.93
N GLU A 246 -13.18 14.87 -23.30
CA GLU A 246 -13.37 13.49 -22.89
C GLU A 246 -13.54 13.40 -21.36
N ARG A 247 -14.35 12.47 -20.86
CA ARG A 247 -14.42 12.21 -19.42
C ARG A 247 -13.42 11.15 -19.01
N ARG A 248 -12.48 11.52 -18.14
CA ARG A 248 -11.61 10.57 -17.43
C ARG A 248 -12.25 10.17 -16.10
N TYR A 249 -12.55 8.88 -15.97
CA TYR A 249 -13.12 8.28 -14.76
C TYR A 249 -12.03 7.63 -13.88
N ARG A 250 -10.88 7.24 -14.45
CA ARG A 250 -9.76 6.64 -13.72
C ARG A 250 -9.10 7.67 -12.80
N ASN A 251 -8.96 7.33 -11.53
CA ASN A 251 -8.25 8.11 -10.53
C ASN A 251 -7.23 7.25 -9.76
N VAL A 252 -6.16 7.86 -9.28
CA VAL A 252 -5.16 7.17 -8.45
C VAL A 252 -4.74 8.02 -7.27
N PHE A 253 -4.73 7.42 -6.09
CA PHE A 253 -4.11 8.01 -4.91
C PHE A 253 -2.65 7.56 -4.84
N HIS A 254 -1.76 8.54 -4.84
CA HIS A 254 -0.32 8.33 -4.77
C HIS A 254 0.23 8.77 -3.41
N PHE A 255 0.63 7.81 -2.59
CA PHE A 255 1.28 8.04 -1.30
C PHE A 255 2.79 7.81 -1.44
N ARG A 256 3.57 8.68 -0.81
CA ARG A 256 5.03 8.61 -0.87
C ARG A 256 5.65 8.69 0.52
N TYR A 257 6.71 7.92 0.69
CA TYR A 257 7.63 7.99 1.81
C TYR A 257 9.02 8.27 1.25
N ALA A 258 9.60 9.42 1.56
CA ALA A 258 10.91 9.85 1.11
C ALA A 258 11.48 10.87 2.12
N PRO A 259 11.80 10.44 3.35
CA PRO A 259 12.29 11.35 4.37
C PRO A 259 13.68 11.85 3.99
N LEU A 260 13.88 13.17 4.03
CA LEU A 260 15.22 13.71 3.90
C LEU A 260 16.02 13.37 5.17
N PRO A 261 17.31 13.00 5.05
CA PRO A 261 18.20 12.99 6.19
C PRO A 261 18.16 14.39 6.81
N LYS A 262 17.89 14.50 8.12
CA LYS A 262 18.02 15.77 8.85
C LYS A 262 19.50 16.12 8.91
N LEU A 263 20.06 16.66 7.82
CA LEU A 263 21.35 17.32 7.86
C LEU A 263 21.17 18.50 8.83
N ASN A 264 22.04 18.61 9.83
CA ASN A 264 22.20 19.85 10.56
C ASN A 264 22.34 20.98 9.54
N LYS A 265 21.45 21.98 9.62
CA LYS A 265 21.27 23.12 8.69
C LYS A 265 22.52 23.40 7.83
N PRO A 266 22.40 23.50 6.49
CA PRO A 266 23.48 24.07 5.71
C PRO A 266 23.74 25.50 6.20
N ILE A 267 25.02 25.80 6.44
CA ILE A 267 25.52 27.11 6.93
C ILE A 267 25.35 28.22 5.86
N THR A 268 24.95 27.85 4.64
CA THR A 268 24.76 28.75 3.51
C THR A 268 23.40 28.52 2.85
N PRO A 269 22.65 29.58 2.49
CA PRO A 269 21.45 29.44 1.66
C PRO A 269 21.86 28.86 0.29
N ASP A 270 21.36 27.68 -0.06
CA ASP A 270 21.53 27.11 -1.40
C ASP A 270 20.54 27.80 -2.37
N PRO A 271 21.02 28.51 -3.41
CA PRO A 271 20.18 29.13 -4.42
C PRO A 271 19.40 28.13 -5.30
N PHE A 272 19.60 26.82 -5.14
CA PHE A 272 18.84 25.76 -5.82
C PHE A 272 17.83 25.03 -4.92
N ALA A 273 17.60 25.49 -3.68
CA ALA A 273 16.68 24.88 -2.71
C ALA A 273 15.23 24.69 -3.21
N HIS A 274 14.83 25.37 -4.28
CA HIS A 274 13.51 25.23 -4.91
C HIS A 274 13.34 23.91 -5.69
N LEU A 275 14.46 23.25 -6.03
CA LEU A 275 14.53 21.98 -6.76
C LEU A 275 14.85 20.78 -5.85
N GLU A 276 15.06 21.01 -4.54
CA GLU A 276 15.36 19.96 -3.57
C GLU A 276 14.14 19.04 -3.34
N ALA A 277 14.40 17.73 -3.29
CA ALA A 277 13.40 16.72 -3.00
C ALA A 277 12.75 17.01 -1.65
N LYS A 278 11.55 17.59 -1.64
CA LYS A 278 10.83 17.89 -0.39
C LYS A 278 10.65 16.59 0.39
N ASP A 279 11.03 16.64 1.67
CA ASP A 279 10.66 15.65 2.67
C ASP A 279 9.16 15.33 2.53
N ARG A 280 8.83 14.08 2.23
CA ARG A 280 7.44 13.64 2.06
C ARG A 280 7.24 12.33 2.80
N ASP A 281 6.40 12.38 3.82
CA ASP A 281 6.00 11.22 4.61
C ASP A 281 4.48 11.21 4.74
N ASP A 282 3.86 10.34 3.96
CA ASP A 282 2.41 10.21 3.88
C ASP A 282 1.86 9.04 4.71
N PHE A 283 2.70 8.42 5.55
CA PHE A 283 2.35 7.24 6.34
C PHE A 283 2.32 7.54 7.85
N THR A 284 2.17 8.82 8.20
CA THR A 284 2.01 9.29 9.57
C THR A 284 0.62 8.95 10.09
N ARG A 285 0.48 8.88 11.41
CA ARG A 285 -0.83 8.69 12.07
C ARG A 285 -1.83 9.76 11.65
N SER A 286 -1.41 11.01 11.45
CA SER A 286 -2.32 12.07 10.95
C SER A 286 -2.93 11.77 9.58
N ASP A 287 -2.30 10.92 8.77
CA ASP A 287 -2.77 10.57 7.43
C ASP A 287 -3.64 9.30 7.42
N ASP A 288 -3.77 8.59 8.55
CA ASP A 288 -4.56 7.36 8.66
C ASP A 288 -6.02 7.48 8.18
N PRO A 289 -6.76 8.58 8.45
CA PRO A 289 -8.10 8.72 7.90
C PRO A 289 -8.11 8.76 6.36
N PHE A 290 -7.11 9.38 5.73
CA PHE A 290 -7.02 9.42 4.27
C PHE A 290 -6.53 8.09 3.68
N LEU A 291 -5.62 7.40 4.36
CA LEU A 291 -5.21 6.04 4.01
C LEU A 291 -6.39 5.06 4.09
N ALA A 292 -7.21 5.15 5.14
CA ALA A 292 -8.44 4.38 5.29
C ALA A 292 -9.47 4.75 4.21
N PHE A 293 -9.57 6.02 3.84
CA PHE A 293 -10.42 6.50 2.75
C PHE A 293 -9.99 5.89 1.41
N ALA A 294 -8.72 5.97 1.05
CA ALA A 294 -8.21 5.36 -0.17
C ALA A 294 -8.43 3.84 -0.21
N ALA A 295 -8.18 3.14 0.91
CA ALA A 295 -8.46 1.71 1.06
C ALA A 295 -9.96 1.39 0.92
N ARG A 296 -10.84 2.29 1.38
CA ARG A 296 -12.28 2.12 1.25
C ARG A 296 -12.76 2.42 -0.18
N CYS A 297 -12.33 3.52 -0.80
CA CYS A 297 -12.64 3.84 -2.19
C CYS A 297 -12.27 2.69 -3.12
N THR A 298 -11.05 2.18 -3.03
CA THR A 298 -10.60 1.09 -3.90
C THR A 298 -11.41 -0.20 -3.65
N SER A 299 -11.99 -0.40 -2.47
CA SER A 299 -12.85 -1.56 -2.16
C SER A 299 -14.36 -1.31 -2.33
N SER A 300 -14.77 -0.16 -2.88
CA SER A 300 -16.16 0.17 -3.19
C SER A 300 -16.65 -0.53 -4.46
N PHE A 301 -16.90 -1.82 -4.33
CA PHE A 301 -17.41 -2.68 -5.40
C PHE A 301 -18.92 -2.44 -5.60
N PRO A 302 -19.43 -2.31 -6.85
CA PRO A 302 -20.82 -1.96 -7.08
C PRO A 302 -21.73 -3.05 -6.53
N PHE A 303 -22.87 -2.65 -5.95
CA PHE A 303 -23.79 -3.50 -5.19
C PHE A 303 -23.26 -4.00 -3.84
N ALA A 304 -21.97 -4.35 -3.71
CA ALA A 304 -21.42 -4.81 -2.44
C ALA A 304 -21.21 -3.64 -1.46
N PHE A 305 -20.55 -2.58 -1.89
CA PHE A 305 -20.11 -1.49 -1.04
C PHE A 305 -20.31 -0.17 -1.79
N ASP A 306 -21.00 0.79 -1.18
CA ASP A 306 -21.22 2.11 -1.77
C ASP A 306 -19.90 2.81 -2.11
N ALA A 307 -19.95 3.65 -3.15
CA ALA A 307 -18.90 4.60 -3.44
C ALA A 307 -18.68 5.54 -2.25
N MET A 308 -17.43 5.93 -2.02
CA MET A 308 -17.07 6.75 -0.87
C MET A 308 -16.71 8.18 -1.31
N CYS A 309 -17.25 9.15 -0.60
CA CYS A 309 -16.88 10.56 -0.68
C CYS A 309 -15.95 10.94 0.46
N LEU A 310 -15.08 11.94 0.27
CA LEU A 310 -14.16 12.37 1.34
C LEU A 310 -14.94 12.90 2.56
N ASN A 311 -16.07 13.57 2.32
CA ASN A 311 -16.97 14.06 3.37
C ASN A 311 -17.55 12.96 4.27
N ASP A 312 -17.58 11.70 3.81
CA ASP A 312 -18.08 10.58 4.60
C ASP A 312 -17.17 10.27 5.81
N ILE A 313 -15.90 10.69 5.77
CA ILE A 313 -14.96 10.55 6.88
C ILE A 313 -15.50 11.24 8.14
N GLU A 314 -16.04 12.44 8.00
CA GLU A 314 -16.53 13.24 9.13
C GLU A 314 -17.73 12.56 9.80
N SER A 315 -18.58 11.90 9.01
CA SER A 315 -19.72 11.17 9.53
C SER A 315 -19.31 10.08 10.54
N VAL A 316 -18.16 9.45 10.32
CA VAL A 316 -17.59 8.45 11.22
C VAL A 316 -16.84 9.13 12.36
N LYS A 317 -15.98 10.09 12.07
CA LYS A 317 -15.15 10.73 13.09
C LYS A 317 -15.99 11.40 14.19
N ASP A 318 -17.01 12.15 13.81
CA ASP A 318 -17.85 12.90 14.74
C ASP A 318 -18.66 12.00 15.69
N ARG A 319 -18.92 10.76 15.25
CA ARG A 319 -19.66 9.76 16.03
C ARG A 319 -18.76 8.91 16.94
N TYR A 320 -17.45 8.92 16.74
CA TYR A 320 -16.49 8.12 17.51
C TYR A 320 -15.45 9.01 18.20
N PRO A 321 -15.60 9.28 19.51
CA PRO A 321 -14.68 10.14 20.27
C PRO A 321 -13.21 9.71 20.21
N ARG A 322 -12.93 8.41 20.03
CA ARG A 322 -11.56 7.90 19.85
C ARG A 322 -10.85 8.52 18.65
N TYR A 323 -11.59 8.90 17.61
CA TYR A 323 -11.03 9.51 16.40
C TYR A 323 -10.99 11.04 16.46
N ALA A 324 -11.35 11.65 17.60
CA ALA A 324 -11.38 13.10 17.77
C ALA A 324 -10.00 13.76 17.60
N GLU A 325 -8.92 13.02 17.84
CA GLU A 325 -7.55 13.51 17.66
C GLU A 325 -7.18 13.74 16.18
N TYR A 326 -7.89 13.09 15.24
CA TYR A 326 -7.67 13.27 13.82
C TYR A 326 -8.30 14.61 13.36
N SER A 327 -7.48 15.63 13.17
CA SER A 327 -7.98 16.95 12.72
C SER A 327 -7.96 17.09 11.20
N THR A 328 -9.13 17.00 10.57
CA THR A 328 -9.33 17.32 9.15
C THR A 328 -9.07 18.79 8.82
N LYS A 329 -9.14 19.68 9.82
CA LYS A 329 -8.89 21.12 9.67
C LYS A 329 -7.40 21.46 9.55
N ASN A 330 -6.52 20.61 10.08
CA ASN A 330 -5.06 20.82 10.08
C ASN A 330 -4.31 19.83 9.17
N ASN A 331 -4.95 18.74 8.75
CA ASN A 331 -4.35 17.76 7.85
C ASN A 331 -4.60 18.18 6.40
N ASN A 332 -3.63 18.83 5.77
CA ASN A 332 -3.76 19.23 4.36
C ASN A 332 -3.65 18.01 3.43
N TRP A 333 -4.79 17.34 3.20
CA TRP A 333 -4.91 16.20 2.30
C TRP A 333 -4.91 16.59 0.82
N GLU A 334 -4.89 17.89 0.47
CA GLU A 334 -4.81 18.34 -0.92
C GLU A 334 -3.64 17.70 -1.67
N ARG A 335 -2.54 17.42 -0.98
CA ARG A 335 -1.38 16.75 -1.58
C ARG A 335 -1.73 15.38 -2.20
N PHE A 336 -2.71 14.67 -1.65
CA PHE A 336 -3.13 13.34 -2.10
C PHE A 336 -4.00 13.34 -3.35
N TYR A 337 -4.61 14.49 -3.68
CA TYR A 337 -5.46 14.66 -4.87
C TYR A 337 -5.06 15.90 -5.68
N SER A 338 -3.81 16.35 -5.52
CA SER A 338 -3.29 17.51 -6.23
C SER A 338 -3.30 17.30 -7.74
N GLU A 339 -2.97 16.09 -8.21
CA GLU A 339 -3.05 15.71 -9.63
C GLU A 339 -4.48 15.83 -10.18
N TYR A 340 -5.49 15.37 -9.42
CA TYR A 340 -6.90 15.51 -9.77
C TYR A 340 -7.24 17.00 -10.02
N THR A 341 -6.83 17.88 -9.12
CA THR A 341 -7.08 19.33 -9.29
C THR A 341 -6.29 19.93 -10.44
N GLN A 342 -5.05 19.49 -10.70
CA GLN A 342 -4.22 20.01 -11.78
C GLN A 342 -4.78 19.67 -13.15
N LEU A 343 -5.23 18.42 -13.34
CA LEU A 343 -5.79 17.95 -14.59
C LEU A 343 -7.13 18.63 -14.91
N ALA A 344 -7.98 18.81 -13.90
CA ALA A 344 -9.25 19.52 -14.05
C ALA A 344 -9.09 21.02 -14.34
N LEU A 345 -7.91 21.61 -14.08
CA LEU A 345 -7.59 23.02 -14.37
C LEU A 345 -6.91 23.24 -15.71
N TYR A 346 -6.57 22.18 -16.44
CA TYR A 346 -5.83 22.30 -17.68
C TYR A 346 -6.81 22.57 -18.83
N ASP A 347 -7.34 23.78 -18.94
CA ASP A 347 -8.04 24.21 -20.16
C ASP A 347 -7.00 24.48 -21.26
N ILE A 348 -7.09 23.82 -22.41
CA ILE A 348 -6.13 23.96 -23.53
C ILE A 348 -6.54 25.10 -24.47
N ASP A 349 -7.78 25.58 -24.38
CA ASP A 349 -8.38 26.63 -25.23
C ASP A 349 -7.84 28.07 -24.94
N LYS A 350 -6.71 28.12 -24.23
CA LYS A 350 -6.01 29.32 -23.74
C LYS A 350 -5.53 30.24 -24.86
N GLN A 351 -5.14 29.71 -26.03
CA GLN A 351 -4.61 30.55 -27.11
C GLN A 351 -5.69 31.23 -27.95
N ALA A 352 -6.94 30.73 -27.95
CA ALA A 352 -8.01 31.25 -28.79
C ALA A 352 -8.88 32.31 -28.11
N ARG A 353 -9.05 32.28 -26.77
CA ARG A 353 -10.10 33.06 -26.07
C ARG A 353 -9.65 34.21 -25.17
N GLY A 354 -8.36 34.32 -24.81
CA GLY A 354 -7.87 35.42 -23.97
C GLY A 354 -8.40 35.44 -22.52
N GLU A 355 -8.86 34.29 -22.01
CA GLU A 355 -9.50 34.11 -20.70
C GLU A 355 -8.57 33.45 -19.64
N PRO A 356 -8.93 33.49 -18.34
CA PRO A 356 -8.17 32.82 -17.27
C PRO A 356 -8.05 31.31 -17.51
N ALA A 357 -6.97 30.70 -16.99
CA ALA A 357 -6.58 29.29 -17.22
C ALA A 357 -7.63 28.23 -16.83
N THR A 358 -8.75 28.62 -16.23
CA THR A 358 -9.76 27.78 -15.60
C THR A 358 -11.03 27.64 -16.44
N GLY A 359 -11.11 28.30 -17.62
CA GLY A 359 -12.33 28.36 -18.44
C GLY A 359 -13.51 29.06 -17.77
N LEU A 360 -13.24 29.70 -16.62
CA LEU A 360 -14.21 30.38 -15.77
C LEU A 360 -13.72 31.82 -15.60
N SER A 361 -14.65 32.77 -15.48
CA SER A 361 -14.38 34.17 -15.15
C SER A 361 -13.92 34.38 -13.70
N ILE A 362 -13.19 33.40 -13.15
CA ILE A 362 -12.67 33.35 -11.78
C ILE A 362 -11.16 33.11 -11.81
N THR A 363 -10.48 33.52 -10.75
CA THR A 363 -9.04 33.34 -10.61
C THR A 363 -8.64 31.86 -10.52
N GLN A 364 -7.38 31.54 -10.82
CA GLN A 364 -6.85 30.17 -10.68
C GLN A 364 -7.01 29.62 -9.25
N ASP A 365 -6.85 30.46 -8.24
CA ASP A 365 -7.00 30.06 -6.84
C ASP A 365 -8.47 29.80 -6.47
N GLU A 366 -9.41 30.57 -7.01
CA GLU A 366 -10.85 30.31 -6.82
C GLU A 366 -11.29 29.02 -7.51
N ALA A 367 -10.76 28.72 -8.70
CA ALA A 367 -11.05 27.45 -9.38
C ALA A 367 -10.45 26.26 -8.63
N LYS A 368 -9.20 26.36 -8.15
CA LYS A 368 -8.59 25.36 -7.26
C LYS A 368 -9.46 25.12 -6.05
N LYS A 369 -9.93 26.18 -5.39
CA LYS A 369 -10.83 26.07 -4.24
C LYS A 369 -12.12 25.33 -4.61
N LYS A 370 -12.79 25.71 -5.70
CA LYS A 370 -14.01 25.02 -6.17
C LYS A 370 -13.76 23.54 -6.45
N LEU A 371 -12.63 23.18 -7.06
CA LEU A 371 -12.29 21.79 -7.34
C LEU A 371 -11.98 20.99 -6.07
N ARG A 372 -11.34 21.60 -5.06
CA ARG A 372 -11.14 20.98 -3.74
C ARG A 372 -12.48 20.72 -3.06
N ASP A 373 -13.36 21.73 -3.03
CA ASP A 373 -14.70 21.62 -2.45
C ASP A 373 -15.51 20.55 -3.18
N ALA A 374 -15.43 20.49 -4.52
CA ALA A 374 -16.08 19.47 -5.33
C ALA A 374 -15.51 18.07 -5.10
N PHE A 375 -14.17 17.93 -5.04
CA PHE A 375 -13.50 16.65 -4.77
C PHE A 375 -14.02 16.02 -3.48
N ALA A 376 -14.27 16.84 -2.45
CA ALA A 376 -14.74 16.35 -1.16
C ALA A 376 -16.11 15.64 -1.24
N SER A 377 -16.94 16.02 -2.22
CA SER A 377 -18.24 15.43 -2.51
C SER A 377 -18.26 14.41 -3.66
N ARG A 378 -17.14 14.18 -4.37
CA ARG A 378 -17.08 13.20 -5.45
C ARG A 378 -17.16 11.78 -4.92
N ALA A 379 -17.92 10.94 -5.61
CA ALA A 379 -18.09 9.53 -5.28
C ALA A 379 -16.99 8.68 -5.95
N PHE A 380 -16.12 8.07 -5.13
CA PHE A 380 -15.08 7.17 -5.62
C PHE A 380 -15.44 5.70 -5.38
N GLY A 381 -15.41 4.92 -6.46
CA GLY A 381 -15.58 3.47 -6.50
C GLY A 381 -14.27 2.69 -6.66
N ASP A 382 -14.39 1.36 -6.69
CA ASP A 382 -13.28 0.43 -6.90
C ASP A 382 -12.52 0.74 -8.20
N GLY A 383 -11.19 0.72 -8.16
CA GLY A 383 -10.34 0.95 -9.34
C GLY A 383 -10.49 -0.15 -10.38
N GLY A 384 -10.95 -1.34 -9.98
CA GLY A 384 -11.16 -2.49 -10.87
C GLY A 384 -12.29 -2.30 -11.88
N TYR A 385 -12.91 -1.11 -11.94
CA TYR A 385 -13.83 -0.74 -13.01
C TYR A 385 -13.07 -0.39 -14.30
N LEU A 386 -11.85 0.14 -14.18
CA LEU A 386 -11.10 0.76 -15.28
C LEU A 386 -9.59 0.50 -15.25
N ASP A 387 -9.06 0.06 -14.11
CA ASP A 387 -7.66 -0.27 -13.92
C ASP A 387 -7.54 -1.33 -12.82
N ASN A 388 -7.87 -2.56 -13.20
CA ASN A 388 -7.83 -3.69 -12.29
C ASN A 388 -6.41 -4.30 -12.19
N LYS A 389 -5.49 -3.88 -13.08
CA LYS A 389 -4.12 -4.40 -13.17
C LYS A 389 -3.13 -3.23 -13.31
N PRO A 390 -2.82 -2.50 -12.23
CA PRO A 390 -2.12 -1.22 -12.29
C PRO A 390 -0.59 -1.39 -12.40
N PHE A 391 -0.14 -2.04 -13.48
CA PHE A 391 1.27 -2.33 -13.80
C PHE A 391 2.03 -1.09 -14.24
N SER A 392 1.38 -0.19 -14.97
CA SER A 392 2.00 1.03 -15.52
C SER A 392 2.65 1.89 -14.42
N TYR A 393 2.04 1.96 -13.23
CA TYR A 393 2.62 2.66 -12.08
C TYR A 393 3.88 1.97 -11.53
N ALA A 394 3.82 0.65 -11.38
CA ALA A 394 4.94 -0.12 -10.86
C ALA A 394 6.14 -0.11 -11.84
N THR A 395 5.88 -0.34 -13.12
CA THR A 395 6.91 -0.43 -14.16
C THR A 395 7.56 0.93 -14.45
N SER A 396 6.80 2.01 -14.48
CA SER A 396 7.36 3.36 -14.65
C SER A 396 8.29 3.77 -13.50
N MET A 397 7.93 3.43 -12.26
CA MET A 397 8.77 3.70 -11.09
C MET A 397 10.02 2.84 -11.03
N LEU A 398 9.93 1.55 -11.40
CA LEU A 398 11.10 0.66 -11.48
C LEU A 398 12.22 1.23 -12.35
N MET A 399 11.87 1.92 -13.44
CA MET A 399 12.81 2.52 -14.37
C MET A 399 13.45 3.82 -13.85
N ARG A 400 12.79 4.51 -12.93
CA ARG A 400 13.19 5.85 -12.45
C ARG A 400 13.84 5.85 -11.06
N ARG A 401 13.57 4.82 -10.24
CA ARG A 401 14.03 4.77 -8.85
C ARG A 401 15.56 4.75 -8.75
N PRO A 402 16.21 5.70 -8.07
CA PRO A 402 17.66 5.69 -7.90
C PRO A 402 18.10 4.55 -6.96
N ALA A 403 19.36 4.11 -7.14
CA ALA A 403 19.99 3.11 -6.30
C ALA A 403 21.42 3.54 -5.96
N ALA A 404 21.77 3.47 -4.68
CA ALA A 404 23.11 3.78 -4.18
C ALA A 404 24.05 2.56 -4.15
N SER A 405 23.50 1.36 -4.32
CA SER A 405 24.21 0.07 -4.28
C SER A 405 23.88 -0.76 -5.53
N VAL A 406 24.53 -1.93 -5.67
CA VAL A 406 24.18 -2.87 -6.73
C VAL A 406 22.76 -3.40 -6.49
N VAL A 407 21.88 -3.24 -7.48
CA VAL A 407 20.47 -3.62 -7.35
C VAL A 407 20.02 -4.62 -8.40
N ASP A 408 19.32 -5.66 -7.96
CA ASP A 408 18.50 -6.52 -8.81
C ASP A 408 17.03 -6.12 -8.63
N ARG A 409 16.42 -5.54 -9.67
CA ARG A 409 14.99 -5.14 -9.64
C ARG A 409 14.09 -6.29 -10.08
N LYS A 410 13.00 -6.51 -9.35
CA LYS A 410 12.01 -7.56 -9.60
C LYS A 410 10.61 -6.95 -9.57
N LEU A 411 9.78 -7.39 -10.51
CA LEU A 411 8.35 -7.15 -10.48
C LEU A 411 7.68 -8.41 -9.94
N LEU A 412 6.88 -8.27 -8.90
CA LEU A 412 6.07 -9.34 -8.33
C LEU A 412 4.60 -9.02 -8.57
N TYR A 413 3.93 -9.88 -9.33
CA TYR A 413 2.50 -9.79 -9.55
C TYR A 413 1.77 -10.81 -8.68
N ILE A 414 0.81 -10.33 -7.89
CA ILE A 414 -0.01 -11.16 -7.01
C ILE A 414 -1.40 -11.25 -7.62
N GLU A 415 -1.67 -12.39 -8.25
CA GLU A 415 -2.96 -12.80 -8.78
C GLU A 415 -3.44 -14.01 -7.96
N PRO A 416 -4.42 -13.84 -7.07
CA PRO A 416 -4.79 -14.91 -6.14
C PRO A 416 -5.61 -16.05 -6.78
N THR A 417 -6.26 -15.79 -7.92
CA THR A 417 -6.98 -16.77 -8.73
C THR A 417 -6.58 -16.61 -10.20
N PRO A 418 -5.36 -17.02 -10.58
CA PRO A 418 -4.94 -16.93 -11.97
C PRO A 418 -5.80 -17.88 -12.79
N GLU A 419 -6.57 -17.33 -13.72
CA GLU A 419 -7.30 -18.14 -14.69
C GLU A 419 -6.31 -18.66 -15.72
N HIS A 420 -6.37 -19.96 -15.99
CA HIS A 420 -5.64 -20.61 -17.08
C HIS A 420 -6.63 -20.95 -18.20
N PRO A 421 -7.05 -19.97 -19.03
CA PRO A 421 -8.02 -20.19 -20.10
C PRO A 421 -7.59 -21.30 -21.07
N GLU A 422 -6.29 -21.57 -21.19
CA GLU A 422 -5.72 -22.69 -21.93
C GLU A 422 -6.10 -24.08 -21.40
N PHE A 423 -6.54 -24.18 -20.14
CA PHE A 423 -6.94 -25.43 -19.49
C PHE A 423 -8.44 -25.54 -19.26
N VAL A 424 -9.25 -24.56 -19.68
CA VAL A 424 -10.71 -24.58 -19.53
C VAL A 424 -11.35 -25.21 -20.77
N PRO A 425 -11.87 -26.45 -20.72
CA PRO A 425 -12.65 -27.00 -21.81
C PRO A 425 -13.94 -26.19 -21.99
N PRO A 426 -14.42 -25.94 -23.22
CA PRO A 426 -15.64 -25.18 -23.48
C PRO A 426 -16.84 -25.87 -22.81
N GLN A 427 -17.41 -25.24 -21.79
CA GLN A 427 -18.58 -25.76 -21.07
C GLN A 427 -19.85 -25.44 -21.86
N LEU A 428 -20.39 -26.43 -22.58
CA LEU A 428 -21.56 -26.22 -23.44
C LEU A 428 -22.88 -26.01 -22.68
N HIS A 429 -23.03 -26.46 -21.44
CA HIS A 429 -24.31 -26.40 -20.71
C HIS A 429 -24.11 -26.11 -19.20
N ARG A 430 -24.10 -24.82 -18.81
CA ARG A 430 -24.30 -24.41 -17.41
C ARG A 430 -25.78 -24.11 -17.17
N PRO A 431 -26.45 -24.69 -16.15
CA PRO A 431 -27.79 -24.26 -15.75
C PRO A 431 -27.77 -22.78 -15.32
N ARG A 432 -28.91 -22.08 -15.45
CA ARG A 432 -29.03 -20.68 -15.03
C ARG A 432 -28.78 -20.59 -13.51
N PRO A 433 -27.90 -19.68 -13.03
CA PRO A 433 -27.62 -19.57 -11.60
C PRO A 433 -28.87 -19.13 -10.85
N ASP A 434 -29.05 -19.63 -9.63
CA ASP A 434 -30.12 -19.14 -8.74
C ASP A 434 -29.82 -17.73 -8.18
N PHE A 435 -30.70 -17.15 -7.38
CA PHE A 435 -30.47 -15.80 -6.84
C PHE A 435 -29.24 -15.71 -5.93
N ALA A 436 -28.98 -16.72 -5.09
CA ALA A 436 -27.83 -16.72 -4.20
C ALA A 436 -26.53 -16.96 -4.96
N GLU A 437 -26.53 -17.84 -5.96
CA GLU A 437 -25.45 -18.05 -6.90
C GLU A 437 -25.20 -16.83 -7.78
N ASN A 438 -26.25 -16.11 -8.20
CA ASN A 438 -26.12 -14.85 -8.93
C ASN A 438 -25.55 -13.74 -8.05
N VAL A 439 -25.95 -13.62 -6.78
CA VAL A 439 -25.31 -12.64 -5.87
C VAL A 439 -23.87 -13.03 -5.62
N ARG A 440 -23.59 -14.33 -5.40
CA ARG A 440 -22.24 -14.84 -5.26
C ARG A 440 -21.40 -14.57 -6.51
N ALA A 441 -21.94 -14.82 -7.70
CA ALA A 441 -21.25 -14.60 -8.98
C ALA A 441 -21.15 -13.12 -9.36
N ALA A 442 -22.16 -12.30 -9.06
CA ALA A 442 -22.14 -10.85 -9.27
C ALA A 442 -21.10 -10.19 -8.37
N VAL A 443 -20.92 -10.69 -7.15
CA VAL A 443 -19.88 -10.22 -6.24
C VAL A 443 -18.53 -10.81 -6.66
N LEU A 444 -18.40 -12.14 -6.81
CA LEU A 444 -17.13 -12.88 -6.91
C LEU A 444 -16.64 -13.26 -8.31
N GLU A 445 -17.54 -13.44 -9.29
CA GLU A 445 -17.27 -14.08 -10.58
C GLU A 445 -17.55 -13.18 -11.79
N LEU A 446 -17.91 -11.89 -11.62
CA LEU A 446 -18.00 -10.97 -12.76
C LEU A 446 -16.63 -10.91 -13.45
N PRO A 447 -16.53 -11.31 -14.73
CA PRO A 447 -15.26 -11.35 -15.43
C PRO A 447 -14.79 -9.92 -15.67
N ARG A 448 -13.88 -9.44 -14.80
CA ARG A 448 -13.15 -8.18 -14.95
C ARG A 448 -11.80 -8.43 -15.63
N GLN A 449 -11.83 -9.19 -16.71
CA GLN A 449 -10.63 -9.50 -17.49
C GLN A 449 -10.22 -8.25 -18.30
N GLU A 450 -9.33 -7.44 -17.73
CA GLU A 450 -8.49 -6.52 -18.51
C GLU A 450 -7.19 -7.24 -18.88
N THR A 451 -6.70 -7.04 -20.10
CA THR A 451 -5.43 -7.62 -20.53
C THR A 451 -4.27 -6.80 -19.96
N ILE A 452 -3.22 -7.46 -19.44
CA ILE A 452 -1.99 -6.77 -18.98
C ILE A 452 -1.33 -5.98 -20.14
N ARG A 453 -1.66 -6.30 -21.40
CA ARG A 453 -1.12 -5.63 -22.58
C ARG A 453 -1.73 -4.25 -22.84
N GLU A 454 -2.89 -3.96 -22.26
CA GLU A 454 -3.65 -2.73 -22.50
C GLU A 454 -3.60 -1.74 -21.33
N ASP A 455 -2.94 -2.11 -20.21
CA ASP A 455 -2.46 -1.16 -19.18
C ASP A 455 -1.04 -0.68 -19.50
#